data_AF-A0A416MHL3-F1
#
_entry.id   AF-A0A416MHL3-F1
#
_cell.length_a   1.000
_cell.length_b   1.000
_cell.length_c   1.000
_cell.angle_alpha   90.00
_cell.angle_beta   90.00
_cell.angle_gamma   90.00
#
_symmetry.space_group_name_H-M   'P 1'
#
loop_
_entity.id
_entity.type
_entity.pdbx_description
1 polymer ?
#
loop_
_entity_poly.entity_id
_entity_poly.type
_entity_poly.pdbx_seq_one_letter_code
_entity_poly.pdbx_strand_id
1 'polypeptide(L)'
;MNEKLGNRIKELRSAKQFTQEQIAEQIGVSRQKYARIESGVNSVTLDILSKIAAVLDVTVGDITKVLDETPTVEYRAGEEHGSSKKIFDMLDLFYANKHVCEKLQHKDMI
;
A
#
# COMPACT_ATOMS: atom_id res chain seq x y z
N MET A 1 -4.45 1.76 15.20
CA MET A 1 -4.60 2.36 13.86
C MET A 1 -3.90 3.71 13.80
N ASN A 2 -4.29 4.68 14.63
CA ASN A 2 -3.71 6.03 14.63
C ASN A 2 -2.22 6.07 15.01
N GLU A 3 -1.74 5.19 15.90
CA GLU A 3 -0.33 5.13 16.27
C GLU A 3 0.58 4.71 15.12
N LYS A 4 0.21 3.67 14.34
CA LYS A 4 0.97 3.25 13.15
C LYS A 4 1.08 4.38 12.13
N LEU A 5 -0.02 5.07 11.88
CA LEU A 5 -0.07 6.20 10.96
C LEU A 5 0.72 7.41 11.48
N GLY A 6 0.63 7.73 12.77
CA GLY A 6 1.41 8.78 13.41
C GLY A 6 2.92 8.52 13.34
N ASN A 7 3.34 7.27 13.59
CA ASN A 7 4.72 6.84 13.45
C ASN A 7 5.20 6.97 12.00
N ARG A 8 4.37 6.58 11.02
CA ARG A 8 4.69 6.74 9.60
C ARG A 8 4.91 8.21 9.20
N ILE A 9 4.05 9.11 9.68
CA ILE A 9 4.23 10.56 9.47
C ILE A 9 5.56 11.03 10.08
N LYS A 10 5.88 10.59 11.29
CA LYS A 10 7.14 10.93 11.98
C LYS A 10 8.38 10.45 11.21
N GLU A 11 8.35 9.24 10.67
CA GLU A 11 9.41 8.68 9.84
C GLU A 11 9.65 9.52 8.59
N LEU A 12 8.59 9.79 7.83
CA LEU A 12 8.65 10.58 6.59
C LEU A 12 9.14 12.01 6.87
N ARG A 13 8.65 12.64 7.95
CA ARG A 13 9.15 13.94 8.40
C ARG A 13 10.64 13.92 8.71
N SER A 14 11.09 12.93 9.48
CA SER A 14 12.49 12.84 9.91
C SER A 14 13.43 12.56 8.73
N ALA A 15 12.98 11.78 7.75
CA ALA A 15 13.72 11.54 6.50
C ALA A 15 13.92 12.82 5.67
N LYS A 16 12.97 13.76 5.72
CA LYS A 16 13.06 15.09 5.11
C LYS A 16 13.77 16.12 6.01
N GLN A 17 14.29 15.71 7.17
CA GLN A 17 14.97 16.56 8.16
C GLN A 17 14.14 17.74 8.69
N PHE A 18 12.81 17.65 8.59
CA PHE A 18 11.93 18.66 9.14
C PHE A 18 11.74 18.48 10.65
N THR A 19 11.67 19.58 11.37
CA THR A 19 11.19 19.60 12.76
C THR A 19 9.67 19.58 12.82
N GLN A 20 9.11 19.23 13.98
CA GLN A 20 7.66 19.30 14.20
C GLN A 20 7.11 20.72 14.07
N GLU A 21 7.91 21.74 14.44
CA GLU A 21 7.52 23.15 14.33
C GLU A 21 7.39 23.56 12.86
N GLN A 22 8.39 23.22 12.03
CA GLN A 22 8.42 23.57 10.61
C GLN A 22 7.23 23.01 9.82
N ILE A 23 6.82 21.76 10.09
CA ILE A 23 5.64 21.22 9.42
C ILE A 23 4.37 21.83 9.97
N ALA A 24 4.27 22.01 11.29
CA ALA A 24 3.09 22.60 11.91
C ALA A 24 2.80 24.01 11.37
N GLU A 25 3.85 24.82 11.21
CA GLU A 25 3.78 26.15 10.59
C GLU A 25 3.29 26.08 9.14
N GLN A 26 3.89 25.21 8.31
CA GLN A 26 3.51 25.08 6.90
C GLN A 26 2.07 24.60 6.67
N ILE A 27 1.54 23.74 7.56
CA ILE A 27 0.16 23.24 7.45
C ILE A 27 -0.85 24.06 8.26
N GLY A 28 -0.40 25.13 8.93
CA GLY A 28 -1.26 26.07 9.67
C GLY A 28 -1.87 25.48 10.95
N VAL A 29 -1.12 24.69 11.71
CA VAL A 29 -1.55 24.14 13.01
C VAL A 29 -0.54 24.44 14.12
N SER A 30 -0.96 24.31 15.39
CA SER A 30 0.00 24.40 16.49
C SER A 30 0.95 23.20 16.50
N ARG A 31 2.21 23.42 16.90
CA ARG A 31 3.20 22.34 17.08
C ARG A 31 2.71 21.25 18.05
N GLN A 32 1.97 21.62 19.09
CA GLN A 32 1.34 20.67 20.01
C GLN A 32 0.30 19.78 19.31
N LYS A 33 -0.51 20.34 18.41
CA LYS A 33 -1.47 19.57 17.61
C LYS A 33 -0.74 18.61 16.68
N TYR A 34 0.31 19.07 16.01
CA TYR A 34 1.14 18.21 15.15
C TYR A 34 1.81 17.07 15.93
N ALA A 35 2.39 17.36 17.11
CA ALA A 35 2.98 16.33 17.96
C ALA A 35 1.97 15.24 18.39
N ARG A 36 0.71 15.62 18.67
CA ARG A 36 -0.38 14.68 18.98
C ARG A 36 -0.81 13.82 17.79
N ILE A 37 -0.64 14.32 16.57
CA ILE A 37 -0.85 13.55 15.34
C ILE A 37 0.24 12.47 15.24
N GLU A 38 1.51 12.85 15.40
CA GLU A 38 2.63 11.88 15.34
C GLU A 38 2.56 10.83 16.45
N SER A 39 2.04 11.18 17.64
CA SER A 39 1.84 10.22 18.73
C SER A 39 0.57 9.36 18.59
N GLY A 40 -0.23 9.55 17.54
CA GLY A 40 -1.46 8.79 17.30
C GLY A 40 -2.60 9.07 18.30
N VAL A 41 -2.48 10.10 19.14
CA VAL A 41 -3.47 10.44 20.18
C VAL A 41 -4.71 11.10 19.56
N ASN A 42 -4.55 11.82 18.46
CA ASN A 42 -5.65 12.44 17.72
C ASN A 42 -5.95 11.70 16.41
N SER A 43 -7.23 11.63 16.03
CA SER A 43 -7.59 11.34 14.65
C SER A 43 -7.15 12.50 13.74
N VAL A 44 -6.53 12.16 12.61
CA VAL A 44 -6.14 13.13 11.58
C VAL A 44 -7.27 13.24 10.57
N THR A 45 -7.67 14.46 10.21
CA THR A 45 -8.62 14.67 9.11
C THR A 45 -7.92 14.48 7.78
N LEU A 46 -8.67 14.14 6.73
CA LEU A 46 -8.11 14.00 5.38
C LEU A 46 -7.47 15.31 4.89
N ASP A 47 -8.05 16.48 5.21
CA ASP A 47 -7.46 17.79 4.88
C ASP A 47 -6.05 17.96 5.47
N ILE A 48 -5.89 17.69 6.77
CA ILE A 48 -4.58 17.79 7.42
C ILE A 48 -3.62 16.76 6.85
N LEU A 49 -4.09 15.53 6.60
CA LEU A 49 -3.28 14.47 6.02
C LEU A 49 -2.78 14.84 4.63
N SER A 50 -3.63 15.43 3.78
CA SER A 50 -3.27 15.92 2.45
C SER A 50 -2.24 17.06 2.50
N LYS A 51 -2.38 17.99 3.46
CA LYS A 51 -1.40 19.07 3.67
C LYS A 51 -0.04 18.53 4.11
N ILE A 52 -0.03 17.56 5.02
CA ILE A 52 1.20 16.88 5.45
C ILE A 52 1.86 16.18 4.27
N ALA A 53 1.08 15.45 3.46
CA ALA A 53 1.58 14.77 2.26
C ALA A 53 2.24 15.76 1.28
N ALA A 54 1.60 16.91 1.05
CA ALA A 54 2.15 17.96 0.19
C ALA A 54 3.48 18.54 0.72
N VAL A 55 3.57 18.85 2.02
CA VAL A 55 4.82 19.37 2.63
C VAL A 55 5.95 18.33 2.57
N LEU A 56 5.61 17.06 2.75
CA LEU A 56 6.57 15.96 2.72
C LEU A 56 6.93 15.51 1.30
N ASP A 57 6.24 16.03 0.27
CA ASP A 57 6.40 15.63 -1.12
C ASP A 57 6.21 14.10 -1.30
N VAL A 58 5.07 13.62 -0.81
CA VAL A 58 4.60 12.23 -0.90
C VAL A 58 3.11 12.20 -1.17
N THR A 59 2.56 11.03 -1.50
CA THR A 59 1.12 10.86 -1.61
C THR A 59 0.48 10.52 -0.26
N VAL A 60 -0.83 10.73 -0.13
CA VAL A 60 -1.59 10.23 1.04
C VAL A 60 -1.46 8.71 1.16
N GLY A 61 -1.41 7.99 0.03
CA GLY A 61 -1.19 6.55 -0.02
C GLY A 61 0.13 6.13 0.64
N ASP A 62 1.20 6.88 0.44
CA ASP A 62 2.51 6.60 1.06
C ASP A 62 2.49 6.71 2.59
N ILE A 63 1.60 7.57 3.11
CA ILE A 63 1.35 7.71 4.55
C ILE A 63 0.46 6.57 5.06
N THR A 64 -0.58 6.18 4.30
CA THR A 64 -1.56 5.18 4.74
C THR A 64 -1.14 3.74 4.47
N LYS A 65 -0.09 3.48 3.68
CA LYS A 65 0.40 2.13 3.33
C LYS A 65 0.61 1.20 4.53
N VAL A 66 0.92 1.76 5.70
CA VAL A 66 1.06 0.99 6.96
C VAL A 66 -0.26 0.42 7.50
N LEU A 67 -1.38 0.80 6.91
CA LEU A 67 -2.73 0.32 7.22
C LEU A 67 -3.20 -0.76 6.25
N ASP A 68 -2.52 -0.96 5.12
CA ASP A 68 -2.86 -2.01 4.17
C ASP A 68 -2.65 -3.36 4.85
N GLU A 69 -3.72 -4.13 5.02
CA GLU A 69 -3.61 -5.55 5.32
C GLU A 69 -3.05 -6.22 4.08
N THR A 70 -1.75 -6.45 4.04
CA THR A 70 -1.21 -7.37 3.04
C THR A 70 -1.88 -8.72 3.30
N PRO A 71 -2.63 -9.28 2.34
CA PRO A 71 -3.12 -10.64 2.51
C PRO A 71 -1.88 -11.49 2.78
N THR A 72 -1.84 -12.12 3.95
CA THR A 72 -0.84 -13.12 4.28
C THR A 72 -1.06 -14.27 3.30
N VAL A 73 -0.35 -14.22 2.17
CA VAL A 73 -0.29 -15.35 1.25
C VAL A 73 0.60 -16.38 1.93
N GLU A 74 0.02 -17.14 2.86
CA GLU A 74 0.64 -18.34 3.35
C GLU A 74 0.70 -19.32 2.18
N TYR A 75 1.82 -19.33 1.46
CA TYR A 75 2.14 -20.48 0.63
C TYR A 75 2.29 -21.65 1.58
N ARG A 76 1.33 -22.58 1.56
CA ARG A 76 1.45 -23.87 2.25
C ARG A 76 2.61 -24.63 1.59
N ALA A 77 3.83 -24.35 2.02
CA ALA A 77 4.96 -25.26 1.88
C ALA A 77 4.73 -26.42 2.87
N GLY A 78 3.68 -27.20 2.62
CA GLY A 78 3.59 -28.56 3.11
C GLY A 78 4.49 -29.40 2.22
N GLU A 79 5.27 -30.27 2.85
CA GLU A 79 6.28 -31.12 2.23
C GLU A 79 5.81 -31.85 0.96
N GLU A 80 6.75 -32.12 0.07
CA GLU A 80 6.56 -32.72 -1.25
C GLU A 80 5.67 -33.97 -1.23
N HIS A 81 4.54 -33.94 -1.96
CA HIS A 81 4.31 -34.75 -3.17
C HIS A 81 2.87 -34.51 -3.70
N GLY A 82 2.74 -33.89 -4.88
CA GLY A 82 1.51 -33.97 -5.69
C GLY A 82 0.61 -32.73 -5.80
N SER A 83 0.66 -31.77 -4.86
CA SER A 83 -0.24 -30.59 -4.92
C SER A 83 0.25 -29.51 -5.89
N SER A 84 1.54 -29.15 -5.87
CA SER A 84 2.08 -28.12 -6.76
C SER A 84 2.07 -28.54 -8.23
N LYS A 85 2.25 -29.84 -8.52
CA LYS A 85 2.17 -30.39 -9.90
C LYS A 85 0.80 -30.12 -10.53
N LYS A 86 -0.28 -30.31 -9.78
CA LYS A 86 -1.65 -30.03 -10.25
C LYS A 86 -1.88 -28.56 -10.58
N ILE A 87 -1.22 -27.65 -9.88
CA ILE A 87 -1.31 -26.20 -10.15
C ILE A 87 -0.59 -25.87 -11.46
N PHE A 88 0.61 -26.41 -11.68
CA PHE A 88 1.33 -26.24 -12.94
C PHE A 88 0.59 -26.86 -14.12
N ASP A 89 0.06 -28.08 -13.96
CA ASP A 89 -0.75 -28.75 -15.00
C ASP A 89 -2.00 -27.93 -15.36
N MET A 90 -2.65 -27.30 -14.37
CA MET A 90 -3.79 -26.42 -14.58
C MET A 90 -3.40 -25.15 -15.35
N LEU A 91 -2.25 -24.54 -15.02
CA LEU A 91 -1.74 -23.37 -15.75
C LEU A 91 -1.44 -23.72 -17.21
N ASP A 92 -0.78 -24.86 -17.45
CA ASP A 92 -0.49 -25.34 -18.81
C ASP A 92 -1.79 -25.57 -19.60
N LEU A 93 -2.83 -26.13 -18.97
CA LEU A 93 -4.15 -26.27 -19.58
C LEU A 93 -4.79 -24.92 -19.94
N PHE A 94 -4.69 -23.91 -19.06
CA PHE A 94 -5.20 -22.57 -19.34
C PHE A 94 -4.45 -21.91 -20.51
N TYR A 95 -3.13 -22.05 -20.58
CA TYR A 95 -2.33 -21.51 -21.68
C TYR A 95 -2.62 -22.21 -23.01
N ALA A 96 -2.78 -23.54 -23.00
CA ALA A 96 -3.18 -24.30 -24.17
C ALA A 96 -4.57 -23.86 -24.68
N ASN A 97 -5.54 -23.71 -23.77
CA ASN A 97 -6.88 -23.25 -24.12
C ASN A 97 -6.89 -21.81 -24.62
N LYS A 98 -6.08 -20.92 -24.04
CA LYS A 98 -5.92 -19.55 -24.53
C LYS A 98 -5.49 -19.52 -26.00
N HIS A 99 -4.47 -20.29 -26.36
CA HIS A 99 -3.99 -20.36 -27.74
C HIS A 99 -4.97 -21.05 -28.69
N VAL A 100 -5.77 -22.00 -28.21
CA VAL A 100 -6.84 -22.63 -29.00
C VAL A 100 -7.98 -21.63 -29.26
N CYS A 101 -8.40 -20.86 -28.26
CA CYS A 101 -9.40 -19.80 -28.42
C CYS A 101 -8.94 -18.68 -29.36
N GLU A 102 -7.67 -18.27 -29.27
CA GLU A 102 -7.05 -17.29 -30.18
C GLU A 102 -7.06 -17.78 -31.65
N LYS A 103 -6.84 -19.08 -31.87
CA LYS A 103 -6.87 -19.69 -33.22
C LYS A 103 -8.29 -19.86 -33.78
N LEU A 104 -9.29 -20.02 -32.93
CA LEU A 104 -10.69 -20.14 -33.34
C LEU A 104 -11.30 -18.78 -33.71
N GLN A 105 -10.89 -17.69 -33.06
CA GLN A 105 -11.33 -16.33 -33.39
C GLN A 105 -10.88 -15.83 -34.78
N HIS A 106 -9.86 -16.47 -35.39
CA HIS A 106 -9.40 -16.13 -36.73
C HIS A 106 -10.06 -16.91 -37.87
N LYS A 107 -10.91 -17.91 -37.56
CA LYS A 107 -11.53 -18.77 -38.58
C LYS A 107 -12.98 -18.39 -38.95
N ASP A 108 -13.59 -17.46 -38.22
CA ASP A 108 -14.94 -16.93 -38.48
C ASP A 108 -14.94 -15.61 -39.30
N MET A 109 -13.85 -15.28 -39.99
CA MET A 109 -13.73 -14.09 -40.86
C MET A 109 -13.30 -14.41 -42.31
N ILE A 110 -13.80 -15.52 -42.87
CA ILE A 110 -13.78 -15.75 -44.34
C ILE A 110 -15.18 -16.16 -44.79
#